data_AF-A0AAE3GXA9-F1
#
_entry.id   AF-A0AAE3GXA9-F1
#
_cell.length_a   1.000
_cell.length_b   1.000
_cell.length_c   1.000
_cell.angle_alpha   90.00
_cell.angle_beta   90.00
_cell.angle_gamma   90.00
#
_symmetry.space_group_name_H-M   'P 1'
#
loop_
_entity.id
_entity.type
_entity.pdbx_description
1 polymer ?
#
loop_
_entity_poly.entity_id
_entity_poly.type
_entity_poly.pdbx_seq_one_letter_code
_entity_poly.pdbx_strand_id
1 'polypeptide(L)'
;MTKLDQLHRKLNSMISRKFFHKVAASVAVTGMILSIVIDIAGAATRLKNGDTVNGFIQTNSPSFRYRNQSLRNSPFQNAAGEEYIFNSKRGDTIQVTVEVEDGSTLLPILVLTSSQTGNQVAYNDKTRSLSYKVTADGEYRLLILGQNNTRGRYTVAISGITGDTTAQTPQPTSTPSNDPRRLLLQNEYGLTLLDKCPATTDKLVVANFPEYGQTYTYCGNPNRFLRAGQYTYDLASGDLKPGAPATTGSNPSTPPVTATTDPRRLLLQNEYGLTLLDKCPTITDKLVVANFPEYGQTYTYCGNPNRFLRAGQYTYDLASGDL
;
A
#
# COMPACT_ATOMS: atom_id res chain seq x y z
N MET A 1 -29.39 57.02 -42.37
CA MET A 1 -28.00 57.17 -42.85
C MET A 1 -27.34 58.20 -41.94
N THR A 2 -26.24 57.98 -41.23
CA THR A 2 -25.24 56.91 -41.30
C THR A 2 -24.43 56.91 -40.00
N LYS A 3 -24.14 55.70 -39.52
CA LYS A 3 -22.86 55.22 -38.99
C LYS A 3 -21.88 56.23 -38.35
N LEU A 4 -21.52 55.89 -37.10
CA LEU A 4 -20.17 55.42 -36.79
C LEU A 4 -19.05 56.44 -37.05
N ASP A 5 -19.02 57.51 -36.25
CA ASP A 5 -17.79 58.27 -35.98
C ASP A 5 -18.01 59.20 -34.78
N GLN A 6 -17.64 58.75 -33.58
CA GLN A 6 -16.91 59.59 -32.61
C GLN A 6 -16.56 58.78 -31.37
N LEU A 7 -15.64 57.87 -31.59
CA LEU A 7 -14.73 57.34 -30.59
C LEU A 7 -13.64 58.40 -30.42
N HIS A 8 -13.87 59.44 -29.62
CA HIS A 8 -12.81 60.33 -29.15
C HIS A 8 -13.22 61.22 -27.99
N ARG A 9 -12.39 61.15 -26.94
CA ARG A 9 -12.25 62.10 -25.82
C ARG A 9 -13.25 61.96 -24.69
N LYS A 10 -12.69 61.59 -23.55
CA LYS A 10 -12.66 62.34 -22.28
C LYS A 10 -12.96 61.40 -21.13
N LEU A 11 -12.22 61.41 -20.05
CA LEU A 11 -10.99 62.10 -19.66
C LEU A 11 -10.73 61.51 -18.26
N ASN A 12 -9.46 61.47 -17.85
CA ASN A 12 -9.05 61.59 -16.45
C ASN A 12 -9.33 60.38 -15.52
N SER A 13 -8.44 59.99 -14.61
CA SER A 13 -7.18 60.60 -14.18
C SER A 13 -6.56 59.68 -13.12
N MET A 14 -5.26 59.46 -13.26
CA MET A 14 -4.22 59.45 -12.20
C MET A 14 -4.41 58.56 -10.95
N ILE A 15 -3.55 57.55 -10.80
CA ILE A 15 -2.28 57.58 -10.03
C ILE A 15 -2.48 57.50 -8.51
N SER A 16 -2.10 56.34 -7.98
CA SER A 16 -1.22 56.13 -6.81
C SER A 16 -1.56 56.81 -5.48
N ARG A 17 -1.77 55.99 -4.44
CA ARG A 17 -0.78 55.80 -3.36
C ARG A 17 -1.27 54.78 -2.32
N LYS A 18 -0.29 54.01 -1.82
CA LYS A 18 -0.35 53.07 -0.68
C LYS A 18 -0.86 53.75 0.59
N PHE A 19 -1.62 53.05 1.42
CA PHE A 19 -1.52 53.15 2.88
C PHE A 19 -1.91 51.84 3.57
N PHE A 20 -0.97 51.34 4.37
CA PHE A 20 -1.13 50.26 5.33
C PHE A 20 -2.20 50.60 6.37
N HIS A 21 -3.04 49.63 6.72
CA HIS A 21 -3.64 49.57 8.05
C HIS A 21 -3.38 48.21 8.66
N LYS A 22 -2.57 48.25 9.73
CA LYS A 22 -2.44 47.22 10.76
C LYS A 22 -3.76 47.13 11.51
N VAL A 23 -4.28 45.92 11.70
CA VAL A 23 -5.00 45.58 12.94
C VAL A 23 -4.45 44.24 13.40
N ALA A 24 -3.72 44.30 14.51
CA ALA A 24 -3.39 43.15 15.33
C ALA A 24 -4.65 42.74 16.09
N ALA A 25 -4.97 41.44 16.05
CA ALA A 25 -5.88 40.83 17.00
C ALA A 25 -5.22 39.56 17.52
N SER A 26 -4.58 39.70 18.67
CA SER A 26 -4.10 38.63 19.51
C SER A 26 -5.33 37.90 20.07
N VAL A 27 -5.60 36.69 19.60
CA VAL A 27 -6.53 35.79 20.30
C VAL A 27 -5.71 34.62 20.81
N ALA A 28 -5.39 34.69 22.10
CA ALA A 28 -4.97 33.52 22.86
C ALA A 28 -6.19 32.59 22.95
N VAL A 29 -6.14 31.45 22.25
CA VAL A 29 -7.00 30.31 22.56
C VAL A 29 -6.11 29.20 23.11
N THR A 30 -6.01 29.23 24.42
CA THR A 30 -5.58 28.12 25.27
C THR A 30 -6.55 26.96 25.04
N GLY A 31 -6.03 25.78 24.67
CA GLY A 31 -6.82 24.56 24.51
C GLY A 31 -6.42 23.71 23.31
N MET A 32 -5.13 23.35 23.20
CA MET A 32 -4.71 22.25 22.34
C MET A 32 -5.30 20.95 22.89
N ILE A 33 -6.41 20.48 22.32
CA ILE A 33 -6.74 19.06 22.39
C ILE A 33 -6.03 18.41 21.21
N LEU A 34 -4.85 17.86 21.48
CA LEU A 34 -4.18 16.88 20.62
C LEU A 34 -5.16 15.75 20.34
N SER A 35 -5.76 15.77 19.15
CA SER A 35 -6.49 14.63 18.62
C SER A 35 -5.43 13.61 18.22
N ILE A 36 -5.09 12.72 19.14
CA ILE A 36 -4.22 11.57 18.87
C ILE A 36 -4.98 10.69 17.88
N VAL A 37 -4.62 10.78 16.60
CA VAL A 37 -4.92 9.73 15.64
C VAL A 37 -4.07 8.55 16.11
N ILE A 38 -4.73 7.52 16.65
CA ILE A 38 -4.05 6.27 16.98
C ILE A 38 -3.76 5.63 15.63
N ASP A 39 -2.53 5.80 15.14
CA ASP A 39 -2.01 5.16 13.93
C ASP A 39 -2.04 3.64 14.13
N ILE A 40 -3.01 2.98 13.52
CA ILE A 40 -2.88 1.55 13.22
C ILE A 40 -1.99 1.51 11.97
N ALA A 41 -0.67 1.52 12.18
CA ALA A 41 0.33 1.58 11.13
C ALA A 41 0.25 0.34 10.21
N GLY A 42 -0.50 0.46 9.12
CA GLY A 42 -0.20 -0.26 7.88
C GLY A 42 0.94 0.47 7.18
N ALA A 43 1.87 -0.25 6.55
CA ALA A 43 2.94 0.40 5.79
C ALA A 43 2.34 1.19 4.62
N ALA A 44 2.33 2.52 4.73
CA ALA A 44 1.86 3.41 3.68
C ALA A 44 2.74 3.33 2.44
N THR A 45 2.13 3.28 1.25
CA THR A 45 2.87 3.30 -0.02
C THR A 45 3.43 4.70 -0.26
N ARG A 46 4.74 4.81 -0.47
CA ARG A 46 5.37 6.11 -0.77
C ARG A 46 5.26 6.43 -2.26
N LEU A 47 4.71 7.59 -2.59
CA LEU A 47 4.55 8.10 -3.95
C LEU A 47 5.57 9.19 -4.26
N LYS A 48 5.91 9.32 -5.54
CA LYS A 48 6.77 10.34 -6.14
C LYS A 48 6.06 11.11 -7.23
N ASN A 49 6.66 12.21 -7.66
CA ASN A 49 6.10 13.02 -8.75
C ASN A 49 6.00 12.22 -10.05
N GLY A 50 4.79 12.12 -10.62
CA GLY A 50 4.52 11.39 -11.86
C GLY A 50 4.20 9.92 -11.66
N ASP A 51 4.16 9.44 -10.40
CA ASP A 51 3.81 8.04 -10.13
C ASP A 51 2.35 7.74 -10.49
N THR A 52 2.17 6.54 -11.04
CA THR A 52 0.89 5.90 -11.28
C THR A 52 0.90 4.53 -10.62
N VAL A 53 0.02 4.30 -9.65
CA VAL A 53 0.03 3.10 -8.79
C VAL A 53 -1.37 2.49 -8.75
N ASN A 54 -1.43 1.16 -8.86
CA ASN A 54 -2.70 0.43 -8.69
C ASN A 54 -3.02 0.24 -7.21
N GLY A 55 -4.30 0.37 -6.86
CA GLY A 55 -4.83 0.13 -5.51
C GLY A 55 -6.10 -0.71 -5.54
N PHE A 56 -6.45 -1.31 -4.40
CA PHE A 56 -7.63 -2.15 -4.29
C PHE A 56 -8.30 -2.05 -2.92
N ILE A 57 -9.49 -1.43 -2.87
CA ILE A 57 -10.32 -1.42 -1.67
C ILE A 57 -11.15 -2.70 -1.64
N GLN A 58 -10.86 -3.57 -0.67
CA GLN A 58 -11.50 -4.88 -0.48
C GLN A 58 -12.03 -5.04 0.95
N THR A 59 -12.70 -6.15 1.23
CA THR A 59 -13.37 -6.43 2.51
C THR A 59 -12.47 -6.30 3.73
N ASN A 60 -11.19 -6.64 3.56
CA ASN A 60 -10.18 -6.63 4.62
C ASN A 60 -9.27 -5.39 4.59
N SER A 61 -9.53 -4.40 3.71
CA SER A 61 -8.77 -3.16 3.67
C SER A 61 -8.86 -2.41 5.01
N PRO A 62 -7.81 -1.68 5.41
CA PRO A 62 -7.82 -0.89 6.63
C PRO A 62 -8.98 0.10 6.66
N SER A 63 -9.58 0.28 7.84
CA SER A 63 -10.62 1.28 8.06
C SER A 63 -9.99 2.54 8.63
N PHE A 64 -10.34 3.68 8.05
CA PHE A 64 -9.86 4.99 8.45
C PHE A 64 -11.03 5.81 8.98
N ARG A 65 -10.78 6.50 10.10
CA ARG A 65 -11.68 7.51 10.64
C ARG A 65 -11.32 8.86 10.03
N TYR A 66 -12.28 9.49 9.36
CA TYR A 66 -12.10 10.76 8.66
C TYR A 66 -13.31 11.69 8.89
N ARG A 67 -13.19 12.96 8.50
CA ARG A 67 -14.30 13.92 8.46
C ARG A 67 -14.00 14.98 7.43
N ASN A 68 -15.04 15.53 6.79
CA ASN A 68 -14.84 16.67 5.90
C ASN A 68 -14.64 17.95 6.72
N GLN A 69 -13.37 18.31 7.00
CA GLN A 69 -13.02 19.50 7.76
C GLN A 69 -13.34 20.83 7.03
N SER A 70 -13.64 20.78 5.74
CA SER A 70 -14.05 21.96 4.97
C SER A 70 -15.50 22.38 5.29
N LEU A 71 -16.30 21.49 5.89
CA LEU A 71 -17.66 21.78 6.32
C LEU A 71 -17.73 21.93 7.84
N ARG A 72 -18.36 23.02 8.30
CA ARG A 72 -18.61 23.24 9.73
C ARG A 72 -19.46 22.10 10.29
N ASN A 73 -19.06 21.55 11.44
CA ASN A 73 -19.76 20.47 12.15
C ASN A 73 -19.95 19.17 11.35
N SER A 74 -19.08 18.89 10.36
CA SER A 74 -19.12 17.60 9.67
C SER A 74 -18.88 16.44 10.64
N PRO A 75 -19.73 15.39 10.64
CA PRO A 75 -19.55 14.24 11.51
C PRO A 75 -18.31 13.43 11.10
N PHE A 76 -17.73 12.72 12.06
CA PHE A 76 -16.75 11.69 11.75
C PHE A 76 -17.41 10.51 11.05
N GLN A 77 -16.72 9.98 10.05
CA GLN A 77 -17.10 8.82 9.27
C GLN A 77 -15.97 7.78 9.33
N ASN A 78 -16.32 6.53 9.09
CA ASN A 78 -15.37 5.43 8.96
C ASN A 78 -15.57 4.81 7.57
N ALA A 79 -14.47 4.57 6.86
CA ALA A 79 -14.51 3.89 5.56
C ALA A 79 -13.27 3.03 5.38
N ALA A 80 -13.40 1.94 4.62
CA ALA A 80 -12.26 1.15 4.19
C ALA A 80 -11.49 1.90 3.09
N GLY A 81 -10.17 1.73 3.03
CA GLY A 81 -9.38 2.33 1.97
C GLY A 81 -7.91 1.98 1.99
N GLU A 82 -7.12 2.78 1.27
CA GLU A 82 -5.66 2.70 1.27
C GLU A 82 -5.03 4.06 1.59
N GLU A 83 -3.79 3.99 2.07
CA GLU A 83 -2.99 5.13 2.48
C GLU A 83 -1.70 5.23 1.65
N TYR A 84 -1.41 6.45 1.23
CA TYR A 84 -0.22 6.83 0.50
C TYR A 84 0.47 8.01 1.19
N ILE A 85 1.80 8.05 1.10
CA ILE A 85 2.61 9.14 1.65
C ILE A 85 3.54 9.72 0.60
N PHE A 86 3.82 11.02 0.65
CA PHE A 86 4.79 11.67 -0.23
C PHE A 86 5.29 12.96 0.41
N ASN A 87 6.46 13.44 -0.02
CA ASN A 87 7.00 14.73 0.43
C ASN A 87 6.68 15.82 -0.58
N SER A 88 6.46 17.05 -0.12
CA SER A 88 6.28 18.20 -1.01
C SER A 88 6.87 19.48 -0.41
N LYS A 89 7.12 20.48 -1.26
CA LYS A 89 7.63 21.79 -0.85
C LYS A 89 6.55 22.86 -0.96
N ARG A 90 6.64 23.89 -0.12
CA ARG A 90 5.80 25.08 -0.17
C ARG A 90 5.84 25.66 -1.57
N GLY A 91 4.64 25.91 -2.12
CA GLY A 91 4.46 26.41 -3.47
C GLY A 91 4.11 25.33 -4.50
N ASP A 92 4.37 24.05 -4.20
CA ASP A 92 3.91 22.93 -5.02
C ASP A 92 2.40 22.96 -5.22
N THR A 93 1.97 22.49 -6.38
CA THR A 93 0.54 22.30 -6.67
C THR A 93 0.32 20.83 -6.94
N ILE A 94 0.04 20.09 -5.87
CA ILE A 94 -0.21 18.65 -5.95
C ILE A 94 -1.50 18.44 -6.75
N GLN A 95 -1.44 17.51 -7.70
CA GLN A 95 -2.60 17.03 -8.44
C GLN A 95 -2.67 15.52 -8.28
N VAL A 96 -3.81 15.03 -7.79
CA VAL A 96 -4.12 13.61 -7.63
C VAL A 96 -5.32 13.31 -8.50
N THR A 97 -5.24 12.23 -9.27
CA THR A 97 -6.36 11.67 -10.03
C THR A 97 -6.51 10.20 -9.68
N VAL A 98 -7.75 9.74 -9.55
CA VAL A 98 -8.08 8.33 -9.32
C VAL A 98 -8.96 7.84 -10.47
N GLU A 99 -8.49 6.81 -11.15
CA GLU A 99 -9.24 6.11 -12.17
C GLU A 99 -9.77 4.82 -11.58
N VAL A 100 -11.08 4.63 -11.61
CA VAL A 100 -11.72 3.41 -11.08
C VAL A 100 -11.85 2.43 -12.23
N GLU A 101 -11.46 1.17 -12.00
CA GLU A 101 -11.51 0.11 -13.02
C GLU A 101 -12.95 -0.12 -13.51
N ASP A 102 -13.10 -0.45 -14.79
CA ASP A 102 -14.41 -0.73 -15.38
C ASP A 102 -15.14 -1.86 -14.64
N GLY A 103 -16.44 -1.68 -14.40
CA GLY A 103 -17.25 -2.63 -13.64
C GLY A 103 -17.08 -2.53 -12.11
N SER A 104 -16.16 -1.70 -11.60
CA SER A 104 -16.06 -1.43 -10.18
C SER A 104 -17.20 -0.53 -9.68
N THR A 105 -17.74 -0.86 -8.51
CA THR A 105 -18.70 -0.03 -7.78
C THR A 105 -18.05 1.04 -6.90
N LEU A 106 -16.72 1.19 -6.97
CA LEU A 106 -15.98 2.08 -6.09
C LEU A 106 -16.37 3.55 -6.32
N LEU A 107 -16.77 4.20 -5.23
CA LEU A 107 -17.00 5.63 -5.16
C LEU A 107 -15.90 6.23 -4.27
N PRO A 108 -14.78 6.71 -4.83
CA PRO A 108 -13.63 7.11 -4.04
C PRO A 108 -13.84 8.46 -3.35
N ILE A 109 -13.41 8.55 -2.10
CA ILE A 109 -13.23 9.79 -1.34
C ILE A 109 -11.73 10.01 -1.19
N LEU A 110 -11.27 11.20 -1.55
CA LEU A 110 -9.88 11.61 -1.47
C LEU A 110 -9.71 12.53 -0.26
N VAL A 111 -8.83 12.14 0.66
CA VAL A 111 -8.50 12.96 1.83
C VAL A 111 -7.01 13.21 1.86
N LEU A 112 -6.60 14.48 1.87
CA LEU A 112 -5.20 14.85 1.98
C LEU A 112 -4.95 15.50 3.34
N THR A 113 -3.92 15.02 4.03
CA THR A 113 -3.57 15.41 5.40
C THR A 113 -2.09 15.79 5.46
N SER A 114 -1.74 16.82 6.22
CA SER A 114 -0.34 17.12 6.54
C SER A 114 0.13 16.22 7.68
N SER A 115 1.18 15.42 7.47
CA SER A 115 1.70 14.52 8.52
C SER A 115 2.27 15.28 9.72
N GLN A 116 2.77 16.51 9.51
CA GLN A 116 3.32 17.35 10.58
C GLN A 116 2.26 17.90 11.52
N THR A 117 1.09 18.26 10.98
CA THR A 117 0.03 18.93 11.77
C THR A 117 -1.16 18.03 12.07
N GLY A 118 -1.29 16.90 11.36
CA GLY A 118 -2.48 16.05 11.40
C GLY A 118 -3.73 16.69 10.78
N ASN A 119 -3.62 17.90 10.23
CA ASN A 119 -4.75 18.64 9.70
C ASN A 119 -5.08 18.20 8.27
N GLN A 120 -6.37 18.08 7.98
CA GLN A 120 -6.85 17.88 6.62
C GLN A 120 -6.61 19.17 5.83
N VAL A 121 -5.88 19.07 4.73
CA VAL A 121 -5.54 20.21 3.88
C VAL A 121 -6.36 20.23 2.59
N ALA A 122 -6.88 19.08 2.15
CA ALA A 122 -7.81 18.99 1.06
C ALA A 122 -8.72 17.75 1.21
N TYR A 123 -9.91 17.82 0.61
CA TYR A 123 -10.93 16.78 0.65
C TYR A 123 -11.76 16.83 -0.62
N ASN A 124 -12.08 15.67 -1.20
CA ASN A 124 -13.02 15.56 -2.31
C ASN A 124 -13.76 14.23 -2.28
N ASP A 125 -15.09 14.28 -2.30
CA ASP A 125 -16.01 13.14 -2.38
C ASP A 125 -16.97 13.23 -3.58
N LYS A 126 -16.74 14.18 -4.50
CA LYS A 126 -17.62 14.43 -5.65
C LYS A 126 -16.94 14.09 -6.98
N THR A 127 -15.66 14.39 -7.09
CA THR A 127 -14.86 14.07 -8.28
C THR A 127 -13.74 13.13 -7.90
N ARG A 128 -13.21 12.43 -8.90
CA ARG A 128 -12.08 11.52 -8.72
C ARG A 128 -10.72 12.23 -8.81
N SER A 129 -10.68 13.50 -8.45
CA SER A 129 -9.48 14.32 -8.56
C SER A 129 -9.37 15.31 -7.42
N LEU A 130 -8.15 15.63 -7.00
CA LEU A 130 -7.89 16.56 -5.92
C LEU A 130 -6.69 17.43 -6.31
N SER A 131 -6.81 18.73 -6.10
CA SER A 131 -5.74 19.70 -6.33
C SER A 131 -5.51 20.51 -5.07
N TYR A 132 -4.25 20.66 -4.68
CA TYR A 132 -3.89 21.38 -3.46
C TYR A 132 -2.57 22.14 -3.62
N LYS A 133 -2.58 23.42 -3.24
CA LYS A 133 -1.37 24.25 -3.18
C LYS A 133 -0.71 24.12 -1.81
N VAL A 134 0.49 23.57 -1.80
CA VAL A 134 1.26 23.28 -0.59
C VAL A 134 1.67 24.57 0.11
N THR A 135 1.30 24.69 1.39
CA THR A 135 1.56 25.87 2.22
C THR A 135 2.79 25.72 3.12
N ALA A 136 3.26 24.49 3.34
CA ALA A 136 4.42 24.17 4.16
C ALA A 136 5.16 22.95 3.61
N ASP A 137 6.47 22.93 3.76
CA ASP A 137 7.30 21.80 3.37
C ASP A 137 7.03 20.62 4.31
N GLY A 138 6.96 19.39 3.78
CA GLY A 138 6.85 18.20 4.63
C GLY A 138 6.23 17.00 3.95
N GLU A 139 6.00 15.97 4.77
CA GLU A 139 5.28 14.78 4.36
C GLU A 139 3.77 15.01 4.42
N TYR A 140 3.10 14.52 3.40
CA TYR A 140 1.66 14.51 3.24
C TYR A 140 1.15 13.09 3.13
N ARG A 141 -0.04 12.86 3.67
CA ARG A 141 -0.74 11.57 3.69
C ARG A 141 -2.02 11.68 2.88
N LEU A 142 -2.11 10.91 1.81
CA LEU A 142 -3.29 10.77 0.96
C LEU A 142 -4.02 9.49 1.33
N LEU A 143 -5.31 9.61 1.66
CA LEU A 143 -6.22 8.49 1.81
C LEU A 143 -7.14 8.40 0.59
N ILE A 144 -7.29 7.19 0.06
CA ILE A 144 -8.31 6.86 -0.93
C ILE A 144 -9.27 5.89 -0.27
N LEU A 145 -10.49 6.37 0.00
CA LEU A 145 -11.48 5.67 0.80
C LEU A 145 -12.72 5.31 -0.05
N GLY A 146 -13.35 4.19 0.23
CA GLY A 146 -14.62 3.81 -0.41
C GLY A 146 -15.81 4.47 0.29
N GLN A 147 -16.48 5.41 -0.38
CA GLN A 147 -17.72 6.01 0.12
C GLN A 147 -18.75 4.92 0.38
N ASN A 148 -19.47 5.00 1.50
CA ASN A 148 -20.49 4.02 1.89
C ASN A 148 -19.97 2.56 1.86
N ASN A 149 -18.68 2.35 2.13
CA ASN A 149 -18.01 1.04 2.06
C ASN A 149 -18.04 0.40 0.67
N THR A 150 -18.15 1.20 -0.39
CA THR A 150 -17.90 0.74 -1.76
C THR A 150 -16.47 0.21 -1.89
N ARG A 151 -16.30 -0.75 -2.79
CA ARG A 151 -15.06 -1.52 -2.96
C ARG A 151 -14.74 -1.64 -4.44
N GLY A 152 -13.46 -1.86 -4.72
CA GLY A 152 -12.98 -2.07 -6.07
C GLY A 152 -11.56 -1.59 -6.32
N ARG A 153 -11.09 -1.95 -7.50
CA ARG A 153 -9.76 -1.63 -8.00
C ARG A 153 -9.75 -0.23 -8.60
N TYR A 154 -8.62 0.43 -8.47
CA TYR A 154 -8.40 1.75 -9.00
C TYR A 154 -6.92 1.97 -9.31
N THR A 155 -6.63 3.00 -10.07
CA THR A 155 -5.29 3.51 -10.33
C THR A 155 -5.21 4.95 -9.82
N VAL A 156 -4.23 5.24 -8.97
CA VAL A 156 -3.94 6.61 -8.51
C VAL A 156 -2.76 7.17 -9.30
N ALA A 157 -2.92 8.38 -9.82
CA ALA A 157 -1.85 9.16 -10.43
C ALA A 157 -1.60 10.43 -9.61
N ILE A 158 -0.34 10.77 -9.37
CA ILE A 158 0.05 11.97 -8.63
C ILE A 158 1.10 12.80 -9.39
N SER A 159 0.96 14.13 -9.36
CA SER A 159 1.90 15.05 -9.99
C SER A 159 1.96 16.40 -9.27
N GLY A 160 2.87 17.27 -9.71
CA GLY A 160 3.03 18.62 -9.20
C GLY A 160 3.79 18.72 -7.88
N ILE A 161 4.59 17.70 -7.56
CA ILE A 161 5.47 17.62 -6.40
C ILE A 161 6.89 18.01 -6.83
N THR A 162 7.47 19.06 -6.26
CA THR A 162 8.88 19.41 -6.43
C THR A 162 9.63 19.11 -5.14
N GLY A 163 10.25 17.94 -5.05
CA GLY A 163 10.77 17.53 -3.74
C GLY A 163 11.61 16.29 -3.67
N ASP A 164 11.51 15.36 -4.62
CA ASP A 164 12.34 14.15 -4.61
C ASP A 164 13.82 14.39 -4.98
N THR A 165 14.24 15.64 -5.14
CA THR A 165 15.65 16.04 -5.07
C THR A 165 16.08 16.28 -3.62
N THR A 166 15.96 15.27 -2.76
CA THR A 166 17.03 15.08 -1.77
C THR A 166 18.28 14.75 -2.57
N ALA A 167 19.36 15.51 -2.36
CA ALA A 167 20.64 15.34 -3.03
C ALA A 167 21.00 13.86 -3.22
N GLN A 168 20.80 13.36 -4.43
CA GLN A 168 21.55 12.22 -4.93
C GLN A 168 23.02 12.64 -4.82
N THR A 169 23.76 12.00 -3.92
CA THR A 169 25.15 11.63 -4.27
C THR A 169 25.05 11.04 -5.67
N PRO A 170 25.82 11.51 -6.68
CA PRO A 170 25.57 11.22 -8.08
C PRO A 170 25.38 9.72 -8.27
N GLN A 171 24.12 9.32 -8.44
CA GLN A 171 23.77 7.94 -8.70
C GLN A 171 24.10 7.76 -10.18
N PRO A 172 25.07 6.90 -10.53
CA PRO A 172 25.43 6.72 -11.92
C PRO A 172 24.18 6.25 -12.67
N THR A 173 23.95 6.83 -13.84
CA THR A 173 22.99 6.43 -14.84
C THR A 173 23.05 4.92 -15.06
N SER A 174 22.21 4.15 -14.35
CA SER A 174 21.94 2.77 -14.70
C SER A 174 20.76 2.79 -15.67
N THR A 175 21.07 2.42 -16.90
CA THR A 175 20.15 2.16 -18.01
C THR A 175 18.85 1.48 -17.55
N PRO A 176 17.71 1.77 -18.23
CA PRO A 176 16.50 0.99 -18.02
C PRO A 176 16.83 -0.48 -18.27
N SER A 177 16.80 -1.27 -17.21
CA SER A 177 16.96 -2.72 -17.31
C SER A 177 15.65 -3.25 -17.89
N ASN A 178 15.66 -3.59 -19.19
CA ASN A 178 14.56 -4.28 -19.88
C ASN A 178 14.37 -5.73 -19.40
N ASP A 179 14.78 -6.05 -18.16
CA ASP A 179 14.66 -7.39 -17.62
C ASP A 179 13.18 -7.64 -17.26
N PRO A 180 12.50 -8.58 -17.95
CA PRO A 180 11.08 -8.84 -17.73
C PRO A 180 10.79 -9.29 -16.30
N ARG A 181 11.75 -9.91 -15.60
CA ARG A 181 11.59 -10.35 -14.20
C ARG A 181 11.57 -9.18 -13.25
N ARG A 182 12.38 -8.15 -13.51
CA ARG A 182 12.34 -6.90 -12.74
C ARG A 182 10.99 -6.21 -12.91
N LEU A 183 10.49 -6.15 -14.14
CA LEU A 183 9.17 -5.58 -14.43
C LEU A 183 8.05 -6.37 -13.76
N LEU A 184 8.10 -7.70 -13.78
CA LEU A 184 7.13 -8.57 -13.08
C LEU A 184 7.07 -8.26 -11.57
N LEU A 185 8.24 -8.27 -10.91
CA LEU A 185 8.34 -7.98 -9.47
C LEU A 185 7.87 -6.56 -9.11
N GLN A 186 8.10 -5.59 -9.99
CA GLN A 186 7.67 -4.21 -9.79
C GLN A 186 6.17 -4.03 -10.04
N ASN A 187 5.65 -4.56 -11.14
CA ASN A 187 4.29 -4.31 -11.61
C ASN A 187 3.25 -5.21 -10.93
N GLU A 188 3.56 -6.50 -10.76
CA GLU A 188 2.61 -7.47 -10.19
C GLU A 188 2.74 -7.58 -8.69
N TYR A 189 3.97 -7.53 -8.18
CA TYR A 189 4.26 -7.72 -6.75
C TYR A 189 4.51 -6.41 -6.01
N GLY A 190 4.58 -5.27 -6.70
CA GLY A 190 4.79 -3.95 -6.07
C GLY A 190 6.11 -3.83 -5.32
N LEU A 191 7.14 -4.58 -5.71
CA LEU A 191 8.44 -4.57 -5.04
C LEU A 191 9.32 -3.43 -5.53
N THR A 192 9.91 -2.69 -4.60
CA THR A 192 10.99 -1.74 -4.91
C THR A 192 12.32 -2.48 -4.93
N LEU A 193 12.80 -2.84 -6.12
CA LEU A 193 14.02 -3.61 -6.31
C LEU A 193 15.29 -2.78 -6.12
N LEU A 194 16.30 -3.42 -5.55
CA LEU A 194 17.67 -2.92 -5.46
C LEU A 194 18.44 -3.28 -6.74
N ASP A 195 19.42 -2.46 -7.11
CA ASP A 195 20.30 -2.75 -8.26
C ASP A 195 21.17 -3.98 -8.04
N LYS A 196 21.60 -4.21 -6.80
CA LYS A 196 22.34 -5.39 -6.38
C LYS A 196 21.83 -5.87 -5.02
N CYS A 197 21.78 -7.19 -4.85
CA CYS A 197 21.55 -7.80 -3.55
C CYS A 197 22.75 -7.55 -2.62
N PRO A 198 22.55 -6.96 -1.43
CA PRO A 198 23.60 -6.89 -0.42
C PRO A 198 23.89 -8.28 0.15
N ALA A 199 25.05 -8.44 0.80
CA ALA A 199 25.45 -9.71 1.42
C ALA A 199 24.50 -10.15 2.56
N THR A 200 23.85 -9.18 3.22
CA THR A 200 22.86 -9.40 4.28
C THR A 200 21.45 -9.15 3.75
N THR A 201 20.60 -10.18 3.75
CA THR A 201 19.27 -10.12 3.12
C THR A 201 18.11 -10.31 4.10
N ASP A 202 18.40 -10.40 5.40
CA ASP A 202 17.46 -10.74 6.48
C ASP A 202 16.25 -9.79 6.60
N LYS A 203 16.36 -8.59 6.03
CA LYS A 203 15.32 -7.55 6.01
C LYS A 203 14.75 -7.30 4.61
N LEU A 204 15.11 -8.12 3.63
CA LEU A 204 14.75 -7.94 2.24
C LEU A 204 13.89 -9.10 1.75
N VAL A 205 13.11 -8.82 0.71
CA VAL A 205 12.50 -9.85 -0.12
C VAL A 205 13.57 -10.31 -1.10
N VAL A 206 13.91 -11.59 -1.08
CA VAL A 206 14.85 -12.21 -2.02
C VAL A 206 14.05 -13.08 -2.97
N ALA A 207 13.80 -12.60 -4.18
CA ALA A 207 13.06 -13.32 -5.21
C ALA A 207 14.03 -14.04 -6.15
N ASN A 208 13.82 -15.35 -6.33
CA ASN A 208 14.66 -16.22 -7.15
C ASN A 208 13.87 -16.75 -8.35
N PHE A 209 14.44 -16.62 -9.54
CA PHE A 209 13.84 -17.10 -10.79
C PHE A 209 14.70 -18.23 -11.36
N PRO A 210 14.29 -19.50 -11.17
CA PRO A 210 14.97 -20.63 -11.77
C PRO A 210 14.56 -20.75 -13.25
N GLU A 211 15.43 -20.34 -14.16
CA GLU A 211 15.20 -20.32 -15.60
C GLU A 211 16.40 -20.94 -16.33
N TYR A 212 16.15 -21.91 -17.22
CA TYR A 212 17.17 -22.52 -18.10
C TYR A 212 18.43 -23.03 -17.37
N GLY A 213 18.26 -23.57 -16.15
CA GLY A 213 19.38 -24.09 -15.34
C GLY A 213 20.21 -23.01 -14.64
N GLN A 214 19.80 -21.73 -14.70
CA GLN A 214 20.34 -20.65 -13.90
C GLN A 214 19.29 -20.11 -12.93
N THR A 215 19.75 -19.54 -11.82
CA THR A 215 18.88 -18.86 -10.85
C THR A 215 19.21 -17.37 -10.86
N TYR A 216 18.23 -16.54 -11.21
CA TYR A 216 18.36 -15.10 -11.16
C TYR A 216 17.78 -14.58 -9.85
N THR A 217 18.60 -13.88 -9.06
CA THR A 217 18.21 -13.39 -7.73
C THR A 217 18.04 -11.88 -7.75
N TYR A 218 16.90 -11.42 -7.23
CA TYR A 218 16.57 -10.01 -7.07
C TYR A 218 16.24 -9.74 -5.61
N CYS A 219 16.72 -8.60 -5.11
CA CYS A 219 16.41 -8.15 -3.77
C CYS A 219 15.54 -6.92 -3.84
N GLY A 220 14.50 -6.88 -3.02
CA GLY A 220 13.60 -5.74 -2.92
C GLY A 220 13.27 -5.42 -1.47
N ASN A 221 12.83 -4.18 -1.24
CA ASN A 221 12.26 -3.83 0.05
C ASN A 221 10.95 -4.61 0.26
N PRO A 222 10.74 -5.19 1.45
CA PRO A 222 9.47 -5.82 1.79
C PRO A 222 8.31 -4.84 1.64
N ASN A 223 7.14 -5.38 1.30
CA ASN A 223 5.91 -4.62 1.26
C ASN A 223 4.81 -5.37 2.01
N ARG A 224 3.57 -4.88 1.92
CA ARG A 224 2.45 -5.47 2.66
C ARG A 224 2.05 -6.88 2.17
N PHE A 225 2.41 -7.23 0.93
CA PHE A 225 2.07 -8.50 0.29
C PHE A 225 3.19 -9.53 0.41
N LEU A 226 4.44 -9.08 0.35
CA LEU A 226 5.64 -9.91 0.46
C LEU A 226 6.51 -9.39 1.61
N ARG A 227 6.60 -10.21 2.66
CA ARG A 227 7.43 -9.94 3.84
C ARG A 227 8.90 -10.20 3.52
N ALA A 228 9.81 -9.69 4.36
CA ALA A 228 11.21 -10.08 4.28
C ALA A 228 11.32 -11.61 4.36
N GLY A 229 12.10 -12.18 3.46
CA GLY A 229 12.17 -13.63 3.28
C GLY A 229 12.62 -14.01 1.88
N GLN A 230 12.88 -15.30 1.70
CA GLN A 230 13.25 -15.86 0.40
C GLN A 230 12.01 -16.41 -0.30
N TYR A 231 11.91 -16.09 -1.58
CA TYR A 231 10.83 -16.51 -2.46
C TYR A 231 11.42 -17.09 -3.74
N THR A 232 10.75 -18.07 -4.29
CA THR A 232 11.10 -18.69 -5.56
C THR A 232 9.90 -18.58 -6.49
N TYR A 233 10.14 -18.05 -7.68
CA TYR A 233 9.14 -17.95 -8.72
C TYR A 233 8.88 -19.34 -9.30
N ASP A 234 7.64 -19.79 -9.20
CA ASP A 234 7.20 -21.04 -9.79
C ASP A 234 6.66 -20.79 -11.19
N LEU A 235 7.42 -21.22 -12.20
CA LEU A 235 7.04 -21.10 -13.60
C LEU A 235 5.72 -21.82 -13.95
N ALA A 236 5.35 -22.85 -13.18
CA ALA A 236 4.12 -23.61 -13.43
C ALA A 236 2.87 -22.88 -12.93
N SER A 237 2.97 -22.17 -11.80
CA SER A 237 1.84 -21.42 -11.24
C SER A 237 1.85 -19.93 -11.60
N GLY A 238 2.99 -19.38 -12.03
CA GLY A 238 3.16 -17.95 -12.27
C GLY A 238 3.29 -17.13 -10.98
N ASP A 239 3.57 -17.77 -9.84
CA ASP A 239 3.54 -17.12 -8.53
C ASP A 239 4.88 -17.20 -7.79
N LEU A 240 5.18 -16.19 -6.98
CA LEU A 240 6.26 -16.26 -5.98
C LEU A 240 5.83 -17.08 -4.76
N LYS A 241 6.51 -18.22 -4.55
CA LYS A 241 6.29 -19.09 -3.39
C LYS A 241 7.37 -18.88 -2.34
N PRO A 242 7.04 -18.90 -1.04
CA PRO A 242 8.05 -18.87 0.01
C PRO A 242 9.03 -20.04 -0.12
N GLY A 243 10.33 -19.76 0.02
CA GLY A 243 11.40 -20.75 -0.03
C GLY A 243 12.56 -20.34 -0.95
N ALA A 244 13.74 -20.87 -0.65
CA ALA A 244 14.92 -20.79 -1.52
C ALA A 244 14.74 -21.70 -2.75
N PRO A 245 15.37 -21.38 -3.89
CA PRO A 245 15.33 -22.22 -5.07
C PRO A 245 15.94 -23.58 -4.73
N ALA A 246 15.20 -24.66 -5.04
CA ALA A 246 15.73 -26.01 -4.93
C ALA A 246 16.89 -26.15 -5.92
N THR A 247 18.12 -26.23 -5.40
CA THR A 247 19.33 -26.37 -6.22
C THR A 247 19.28 -27.67 -7.00
N THR A 248 19.07 -27.58 -8.31
CA THR A 248 19.24 -28.68 -9.26
C THR A 248 20.72 -28.81 -9.62
N GLY A 249 21.45 -29.71 -8.93
CA GLY A 249 22.80 -30.08 -9.33
C GLY A 249 23.57 -30.98 -8.36
N SER A 250 23.74 -32.25 -8.75
CA SER A 250 24.69 -33.29 -8.27
C SER A 250 24.39 -34.15 -7.01
N ASN A 251 23.69 -35.28 -7.23
CA ASN A 251 23.97 -36.69 -6.84
C ASN A 251 24.44 -37.10 -5.40
N PRO A 252 24.24 -38.39 -4.98
CA PRO A 252 23.34 -38.73 -3.89
C PRO A 252 24.04 -39.35 -2.68
N SER A 253 23.92 -38.74 -1.50
CA SER A 253 24.15 -39.46 -0.23
C SER A 253 23.89 -38.55 0.96
N THR A 254 22.62 -38.30 1.25
CA THR A 254 22.00 -38.22 2.59
C THR A 254 20.61 -37.60 2.40
N PRO A 255 19.52 -38.24 2.85
CA PRO A 255 18.20 -37.63 2.78
C PRO A 255 17.96 -36.74 4.01
N PRO A 256 17.66 -35.44 3.85
CA PRO A 256 16.92 -34.69 4.85
C PRO A 256 15.49 -34.44 4.32
N VAL A 257 14.61 -35.36 4.70
CA VAL A 257 13.21 -35.19 5.13
C VAL A 257 12.30 -34.27 4.30
N THR A 258 11.70 -34.87 3.26
CA THR A 258 10.29 -34.75 2.82
C THR A 258 9.63 -33.36 2.78
N ALA A 259 9.60 -32.78 1.58
CA ALA A 259 8.40 -32.09 1.10
C ALA A 259 7.20 -33.01 1.36
N THR A 260 6.32 -32.62 2.28
CA THR A 260 5.21 -33.47 2.68
C THR A 260 4.14 -33.38 1.59
N THR A 261 4.01 -34.42 0.76
CA THR A 261 2.92 -34.66 -0.20
C THR A 261 1.56 -34.88 0.48
N ASP A 262 1.41 -34.47 1.74
CA ASP A 262 0.21 -34.66 2.51
C ASP A 262 -0.84 -33.62 2.06
N PRO A 263 -1.94 -34.06 1.41
CA PRO A 263 -2.95 -33.15 0.89
C PRO A 263 -3.58 -32.28 1.97
N ARG A 264 -3.61 -32.72 3.23
CA ARG A 264 -4.17 -31.97 4.37
C ARG A 264 -3.28 -30.80 4.75
N ARG A 265 -1.95 -30.98 4.71
CA ARG A 265 -1.01 -29.87 4.91
C ARG A 265 -1.19 -28.81 3.82
N LEU A 266 -1.33 -29.25 2.57
CA LEU A 266 -1.54 -28.34 1.43
C LEU A 266 -2.85 -27.56 1.56
N LEU A 267 -3.96 -28.21 1.95
CA LEU A 267 -5.24 -27.56 2.18
C LEU A 267 -5.15 -26.48 3.27
N LEU A 268 -4.57 -26.81 4.43
CA LEU A 268 -4.37 -25.85 5.53
C LEU A 268 -3.48 -24.66 5.14
N GLN A 269 -2.46 -24.89 4.32
CA GLN A 269 -1.55 -23.84 3.86
C GLN A 269 -2.18 -22.95 2.79
N ASN A 270 -2.84 -23.56 1.80
CA ASN A 270 -3.35 -22.85 0.62
C ASN A 270 -4.70 -22.17 0.88
N GLU A 271 -5.64 -22.87 1.53
CA GLU A 271 -7.00 -22.35 1.72
C GLU A 271 -7.13 -21.57 3.03
N TYR A 272 -6.50 -22.07 4.09
CA TYR A 272 -6.60 -21.47 5.42
C TYR A 272 -5.42 -20.55 5.77
N GLY A 273 -4.40 -20.47 4.90
CA GLY A 273 -3.24 -19.59 5.07
C GLY A 273 -2.45 -19.89 6.35
N LEU A 274 -2.44 -21.14 6.82
CA LEU A 274 -1.75 -21.53 8.05
C LEU A 274 -0.27 -21.85 7.76
N THR A 275 0.61 -21.30 8.60
CA THR A 275 2.01 -21.73 8.64
C THR A 275 2.13 -22.93 9.59
N LEU A 276 2.18 -24.13 9.03
CA LEU A 276 2.22 -25.38 9.79
C LEU A 276 3.61 -25.68 10.35
N LEU A 277 3.63 -26.22 11.57
CA LEU A 277 4.82 -26.80 12.20
C LEU A 277 5.01 -28.24 11.73
N ASP A 278 6.25 -28.73 11.74
CA ASP A 278 6.58 -30.12 11.37
C ASP A 278 6.15 -31.13 12.42
N LYS A 279 6.07 -30.71 13.69
CA LYS A 279 5.51 -31.50 14.79
C LYS A 279 4.69 -30.60 15.70
N CYS A 280 3.56 -31.12 16.18
CA CYS A 280 2.79 -30.50 17.22
C CYS A 280 3.54 -30.57 18.57
N PRO A 281 3.82 -29.43 19.23
CA PRO A 281 4.32 -29.45 20.60
C PRO A 281 3.25 -29.98 21.56
N THR A 282 3.66 -30.41 22.75
CA THR A 282 2.76 -30.90 23.80
C THR A 282 1.86 -29.81 24.39
N ILE A 283 2.28 -28.54 24.28
CA ILE A 283 1.52 -27.35 24.71
C ILE A 283 1.04 -26.64 23.45
N THR A 284 -0.28 -26.56 23.28
CA THR A 284 -0.91 -26.07 22.04
C THR A 284 -1.81 -24.85 22.24
N ASP A 285 -1.84 -24.28 23.44
CA ASP A 285 -2.74 -23.20 23.87
C ASP A 285 -2.65 -21.92 23.02
N LYS A 286 -1.54 -21.76 22.28
CA LYS A 286 -1.27 -20.61 21.40
C LYS A 286 -1.24 -20.99 19.92
N LEU A 287 -1.63 -22.21 19.57
CA LEU A 287 -1.58 -22.73 18.22
C LEU A 287 -2.99 -23.05 17.71
N VAL A 288 -3.12 -23.03 16.39
CA VAL A 288 -4.25 -23.66 15.71
C VAL A 288 -3.94 -25.15 15.63
N VAL A 289 -4.80 -25.98 16.20
CA VAL A 289 -4.70 -27.44 16.12
C VAL A 289 -5.82 -27.94 15.21
N ALA A 290 -5.47 -28.37 14.02
CA ALA A 290 -6.40 -28.88 13.02
C ALA A 290 -6.42 -30.41 13.03
N ASN A 291 -7.58 -31.01 13.24
CA ASN A 291 -7.78 -32.46 13.29
C ASN A 291 -8.56 -32.95 12.06
N PHE A 292 -8.04 -33.95 11.36
CA PHE A 292 -8.68 -34.58 10.20
C PHE A 292 -9.07 -36.01 10.55
N PRO A 293 -10.35 -36.29 10.85
CA PRO A 293 -10.82 -37.65 11.08
C PRO A 293 -11.04 -38.38 9.74
N GLU A 294 -10.14 -39.28 9.38
CA GLU A 294 -10.17 -40.02 8.13
C GLU A 294 -9.95 -41.52 8.39
N TYR A 295 -10.83 -42.38 7.84
CA TYR A 295 -10.70 -43.85 7.89
C TYR A 295 -10.41 -44.44 9.28
N GLY A 296 -10.99 -43.86 10.34
CA GLY A 296 -10.81 -44.32 11.72
C GLY A 296 -9.49 -43.88 12.39
N GLN A 297 -8.72 -42.99 11.75
CA GLN A 297 -7.58 -42.31 12.33
C GLN A 297 -7.83 -40.79 12.38
N THR A 298 -7.19 -40.10 13.32
CA THR A 298 -7.22 -38.63 13.40
C THR A 298 -5.81 -38.11 13.13
N TYR A 299 -5.69 -37.32 12.07
CA TYR A 299 -4.43 -36.65 11.72
C TYR A 299 -4.45 -35.24 12.27
N THR A 300 -3.46 -34.91 13.10
CA THR A 300 -3.38 -33.62 13.80
C THR A 300 -2.23 -32.77 13.27
N TYR A 301 -2.54 -31.52 12.92
CA TYR A 301 -1.59 -30.53 12.46
C TYR A 301 -1.63 -29.31 13.36
N CYS A 302 -0.47 -28.72 13.63
CA CYS A 302 -0.36 -27.50 14.42
C CYS A 302 0.18 -26.38 13.55
N GLY A 303 -0.43 -25.20 13.65
CA GLY A 303 -0.05 -24.01 12.90
C GLY A 303 -0.07 -22.76 13.76
N ASN A 304 0.68 -21.75 13.34
CA ASN A 304 0.58 -20.43 13.95
C ASN A 304 -0.81 -19.83 13.67
N PRO A 305 -1.49 -19.24 14.67
CA PRO A 305 -2.75 -18.55 14.46
C PRO A 305 -2.61 -17.43 13.43
N ASN A 306 -3.68 -17.18 12.69
CA ASN A 306 -3.77 -16.07 11.77
C ASN A 306 -5.06 -15.26 12.02
N ARG A 307 -5.37 -14.33 11.12
CA ARG A 307 -6.56 -13.47 11.28
C ARG A 307 -7.88 -14.23 11.20
N PHE A 308 -7.91 -15.37 10.50
CA PHE A 308 -9.11 -16.15 10.22
C PHE A 308 -9.28 -17.30 11.23
N LEU A 309 -8.19 -17.96 11.60
CA LEU A 309 -8.15 -19.05 12.57
C LEU A 309 -7.35 -18.63 13.80
N ARG A 310 -8.05 -18.50 14.93
CA ARG A 310 -7.46 -18.16 16.23
C ARG A 310 -6.83 -19.39 16.86
N ALA A 311 -5.97 -19.21 17.86
CA ALA A 311 -5.50 -20.35 18.66
C ALA A 311 -6.70 -21.11 19.23
N GLY A 312 -6.70 -22.43 19.07
CA GLY A 312 -7.84 -23.28 19.33
C GLY A 312 -7.75 -24.61 18.62
N GLN A 313 -8.65 -25.53 18.98
CA GLN A 313 -8.78 -26.83 18.32
C GLN A 313 -9.94 -26.79 17.32
N TYR A 314 -9.66 -27.27 16.12
CA TYR A 314 -10.54 -27.30 14.96
C TYR A 314 -10.61 -28.72 14.43
N THR A 315 -11.76 -29.13 13.92
CA THR A 315 -11.96 -30.48 13.39
C THR A 315 -12.55 -30.34 12.01
N TYR A 316 -11.78 -30.78 11.02
CA TYR A 316 -12.19 -30.74 9.63
C TYR A 316 -13.40 -31.65 9.42
N ASP A 317 -14.46 -31.07 8.88
CA ASP A 317 -15.67 -31.78 8.49
C ASP A 317 -15.59 -32.15 7.00
N LEU A 318 -15.45 -33.43 6.72
CA LEU A 318 -15.41 -33.98 5.37
C LEU A 318 -16.70 -33.72 4.57
N ALA A 319 -17.83 -33.50 5.24
CA ALA A 319 -19.12 -33.26 4.60
C ALA A 319 -19.28 -31.81 4.12
N SER A 320 -18.78 -30.83 4.88
CA SER A 320 -18.84 -29.41 4.51
C SER A 320 -17.59 -28.91 3.79
N GLY A 321 -16.44 -29.55 4.00
CA GLY A 321 -15.14 -29.05 3.53
C GLY A 321 -14.57 -27.94 4.41
N ASP A 322 -15.13 -27.73 5.61
CA ASP A 322 -14.74 -26.65 6.51
C ASP A 322 -13.93 -27.17 7.71
N LEU A 323 -13.13 -26.27 8.31
CA LEU A 323 -12.30 -26.51 9.49
C LEU A 323 -12.92 -25.98 10.81
#